data_AF-A0A3C0TXJ3-F1
#
_entry.id   AF-A0A3C0TXJ3-F1
#
_cell.length_a   1.000
_cell.length_b   1.000
_cell.length_c   1.000
_cell.angle_alpha   90.00
_cell.angle_beta   90.00
_cell.angle_gamma   90.00
#
_symmetry.space_group_name_H-M   'P 1'
#
loop_
_entity.id
_entity.type
_entity.pdbx_description
1 polymer ?
#
loop_
_entity_poly.entity_id
_entity_poly.type
_entity_poly.pdbx_seq_one_letter_code
_entity_poly.pdbx_strand_id
1 'polypeptide(L)'
;MMQADTRNPGAAPRVNPALRRKALATRDNPRTDRDYIVSLRHVLTPPPETDTQAEIICQIRYVPDRLICDTSQIEGYFKLLAWTAWDRIEECANMIADDFCDEVIPRWLSVNIILTPDGGAFGSQASVHVEDRQPHWDNPSLLQRPQQYSGNSSPPGATRGQIRPLR
;
A
#
# COMPACT_ATOMS: atom_id res chain seq x y z
N MET A 1 14.10 -15.07 -43.16
CA MET A 1 13.60 -16.11 -42.23
C MET A 1 13.51 -15.46 -40.85
N MET A 2 12.37 -14.83 -40.56
CA MET A 2 12.12 -14.10 -39.30
C MET A 2 11.59 -15.11 -38.29
N GLN A 3 12.29 -15.30 -37.16
CA GLN A 3 11.71 -16.01 -36.03
C GLN A 3 10.75 -15.06 -35.31
N ALA A 4 9.47 -15.41 -35.34
CA ALA A 4 8.45 -14.79 -34.52
C ALA A 4 8.67 -15.24 -33.07
N ASP A 5 8.91 -14.27 -32.20
CA ASP A 5 9.01 -14.45 -30.76
C ASP A 5 7.59 -14.60 -30.19
N THR A 6 7.22 -15.82 -29.86
CA THR A 6 5.92 -16.19 -29.29
C THR A 6 5.85 -15.79 -27.81
N ARG A 7 5.81 -14.48 -27.51
CA ARG A 7 5.54 -13.99 -26.14
C ARG A 7 4.05 -13.80 -25.93
N ASN A 8 3.50 -14.73 -25.15
CA ASN A 8 2.28 -14.68 -24.34
C ASN A 8 1.46 -13.35 -24.39
N PRO A 9 0.23 -13.34 -24.94
CA PRO A 9 -0.59 -12.13 -25.07
C PRO A 9 -1.32 -11.70 -23.77
N GLY A 10 -0.96 -12.25 -22.60
CA GLY A 10 -1.63 -11.97 -21.32
C GLY A 10 -0.84 -11.13 -20.30
N ALA A 11 0.33 -10.59 -20.65
CA ALA A 11 1.13 -9.81 -19.69
C ALA A 11 0.57 -8.38 -19.57
N ALA A 12 -0.10 -8.09 -18.45
CA ALA A 12 -0.55 -6.76 -18.09
C ALA A 12 0.56 -5.70 -18.28
N PRO A 13 0.21 -4.45 -18.66
CA PRO A 13 1.19 -3.42 -18.94
C PRO A 13 2.08 -3.18 -17.72
N ARG A 14 3.37 -3.50 -17.84
CA ARG A 14 4.35 -3.26 -16.77
C ARG A 14 4.59 -1.76 -16.66
N VAL A 15 3.94 -1.09 -15.72
CA VAL A 15 4.26 0.31 -15.39
C VAL A 15 5.77 0.43 -15.15
N ASN A 16 6.39 1.44 -15.76
CA ASN A 16 7.82 1.70 -15.59
C ASN A 16 8.13 2.00 -14.11
N PRO A 17 9.03 1.25 -13.44
CA PRO A 17 9.39 1.49 -12.04
C PRO A 17 9.85 2.92 -11.74
N ALA A 18 10.51 3.58 -12.69
CA ALA A 18 10.92 4.98 -12.54
C ALA A 18 9.73 5.96 -12.56
N LEU A 19 8.66 5.64 -13.29
CA LEU A 19 7.44 6.44 -13.30
C LEU A 19 6.67 6.30 -11.99
N ARG A 20 6.56 5.06 -11.48
CA ARG A 20 5.93 4.78 -10.18
C ARG A 20 6.65 5.51 -9.05
N ARG A 21 7.98 5.38 -8.95
CA ARG A 21 8.79 6.08 -7.94
C ARG A 21 8.60 7.59 -7.98
N LYS A 22 8.68 8.21 -9.16
CA LYS A 22 8.44 9.66 -9.32
C LYS A 22 7.04 10.12 -8.90
N ALA A 23 6.04 9.23 -8.92
CA ALA A 23 4.70 9.56 -8.42
C ALA A 23 4.60 9.59 -6.90
N LEU A 24 5.59 9.02 -6.18
CA LEU A 24 5.77 9.21 -4.75
C LEU A 24 6.39 10.58 -4.48
N ALA A 25 5.61 11.63 -4.68
CA ALA A 25 6.08 13.00 -4.48
C ALA A 25 6.46 13.24 -3.02
N THR A 26 7.48 14.08 -2.83
CA THR A 26 8.02 14.43 -1.51
C THR A 26 8.00 15.94 -1.28
N ARG A 27 8.05 16.32 0.00
CA ARG A 27 8.26 17.71 0.45
C ARG A 27 9.16 17.71 1.68
N ASP A 28 9.69 18.89 2.03
CA ASP A 28 10.52 19.03 3.22
C ASP A 28 9.76 18.66 4.49
N ASN A 29 10.42 17.92 5.38
CA ASN A 29 9.95 17.69 6.73
C ASN A 29 9.95 19.01 7.50
N PRO A 30 8.79 19.49 8.00
CA PRO A 30 8.72 20.76 8.73
C PRO A 30 9.45 20.72 10.08
N ARG A 31 9.74 19.53 10.63
CA ARG A 31 10.32 19.32 11.97
C ARG A 31 11.35 18.18 11.93
N THR A 32 12.57 18.50 11.52
CA THR A 32 13.71 17.56 11.56
C THR A 32 14.34 17.42 12.95
N ASP A 33 13.92 18.25 13.92
CA ASP A 33 14.41 18.31 15.31
C ASP A 33 13.84 17.21 16.22
N ARG A 34 12.84 16.45 15.77
CA ARG A 34 12.13 15.46 16.58
C ARG A 34 11.66 14.29 15.73
N ASP A 35 11.65 13.11 16.31
CA ASP A 35 11.04 11.94 15.68
C ASP A 35 9.52 11.94 15.88
N TYR A 36 8.80 11.59 14.82
CA TYR A 36 7.36 11.33 14.86
C TYR A 36 7.02 10.26 13.82
N ILE A 37 5.89 9.56 14.01
CA ILE A 37 5.46 8.53 13.06
C ILE A 37 4.37 9.12 12.16
N VAL A 38 4.58 9.02 10.86
CA VAL A 38 3.54 9.20 9.85
C VAL A 38 2.93 7.83 9.56
N SER A 39 1.59 7.74 9.56
CA SER A 39 0.87 6.51 9.24
C SER A 39 -0.04 6.74 8.05
N LEU A 40 0.06 5.88 7.05
CA LEU A 40 -0.71 5.88 5.81
C LEU A 40 -1.48 4.58 5.73
N ARG A 41 -2.75 4.66 5.32
CA ARG A 41 -3.57 3.49 5.00
C ARG A 41 -4.19 3.72 3.62
N HIS A 42 -4.06 2.74 2.74
CA HIS A 42 -4.66 2.76 1.43
C HIS A 42 -5.27 1.41 1.11
N VAL A 43 -6.40 1.40 0.39
CA VAL A 43 -6.98 0.17 -0.16
C VAL A 43 -6.53 0.11 -1.61
N LEU A 44 -5.75 -0.90 -1.96
CA LEU A 44 -5.34 -1.16 -3.33
C LEU A 44 -6.48 -1.85 -4.06
N THR A 45 -7.08 -1.15 -5.01
CA THR A 45 -8.05 -1.73 -5.94
C THR A 45 -7.31 -2.22 -7.18
N PRO A 46 -7.26 -3.55 -7.44
CA PRO A 46 -6.66 -4.06 -8.66
C PRO A 46 -7.43 -3.59 -9.91
N PRO A 47 -6.81 -3.59 -11.10
CA PRO A 47 -7.46 -3.16 -12.33
C PRO A 47 -8.73 -3.98 -12.61
N PRO A 48 -9.78 -3.40 -13.24
CA PRO A 48 -11.06 -4.08 -13.51
C PRO A 48 -10.95 -5.38 -14.31
N GLU A 49 -9.87 -5.54 -15.07
CA GLU A 49 -9.55 -6.73 -15.87
C GLU A 49 -9.11 -7.92 -14.99
N THR A 50 -8.74 -7.65 -13.74
CA THR A 50 -8.43 -8.65 -12.73
C THR A 50 -9.74 -9.04 -12.07
N ASP A 51 -10.35 -10.14 -12.50
CA ASP A 51 -11.58 -10.69 -11.92
C ASP A 51 -11.31 -11.25 -10.52
N THR A 52 -11.05 -10.35 -9.55
CA THR A 52 -10.74 -10.69 -8.18
C THR A 52 -11.60 -9.87 -7.22
N GLN A 53 -12.18 -10.56 -6.24
CA GLN A 53 -12.87 -9.92 -5.11
C GLN A 53 -11.92 -9.68 -3.92
N ALA A 54 -10.61 -9.82 -4.13
CA ALA A 54 -9.64 -9.63 -3.07
C ALA A 54 -9.62 -8.18 -2.57
N GLU A 55 -9.64 -8.01 -1.25
CA GLU A 55 -9.35 -6.72 -0.61
C GLU A 55 -7.87 -6.69 -0.23
N ILE A 56 -7.16 -5.66 -0.70
CA ILE A 56 -5.74 -5.45 -0.39
C ILE A 56 -5.60 -4.13 0.35
N ILE A 57 -5.17 -4.18 1.60
CA ILE A 57 -4.94 -3.00 2.44
C ILE A 57 -3.44 -2.80 2.59
N CYS A 58 -2.94 -1.66 2.13
CA CYS A 58 -1.58 -1.20 2.40
C CYS A 58 -1.56 -0.30 3.62
N GLN A 59 -0.71 -0.62 4.57
CA GLN A 59 -0.44 0.17 5.76
C GLN A 59 1.05 0.52 5.78
N ILE A 60 1.37 1.80 5.73
CA ILE A 60 2.75 2.28 5.72
C ILE A 60 2.95 3.16 6.94
N ARG A 61 3.99 2.90 7.71
CA ARG A 61 4.39 3.74 8.83
C ARG A 61 5.85 4.11 8.63
N TYR A 62 6.19 5.36 8.87
CA TYR A 62 7.58 5.78 8.79
C TYR A 62 7.91 6.90 9.76
N VAL A 63 9.17 6.95 10.16
CA VAL A 63 9.77 8.11 10.83
C VAL A 63 10.53 8.91 9.79
N PRO A 64 10.13 10.15 9.47
CA PRO A 64 10.79 10.94 8.45
C PRO A 64 12.18 11.38 8.91
N ASP A 65 13.06 11.59 7.94
CA ASP A 65 14.30 12.35 8.12
C ASP A 65 14.12 13.77 7.54
N ARG A 66 14.71 14.06 6.38
CA ARG A 66 14.60 15.37 5.71
C ARG A 66 13.33 15.52 4.88
N LEU A 67 12.81 14.43 4.34
CA LEU A 67 11.66 14.43 3.44
C LEU A 67 10.47 13.73 4.08
N ILE A 68 9.28 14.15 3.68
CA ILE A 68 8.01 13.47 3.96
C ILE A 68 7.30 13.22 2.63
N CYS A 69 6.50 12.15 2.60
CA CYS A 69 5.61 11.87 1.47
C CYS A 69 4.54 12.98 1.36
N ASP A 70 4.31 13.47 0.14
CA ASP A 70 3.23 14.38 -0.18
C ASP A 70 1.90 13.63 -0.30
N THR A 71 1.11 13.66 0.76
CA THR A 71 -0.18 12.96 0.82
C THR A 71 -1.22 13.49 -0.17
N SER A 72 -1.03 14.69 -0.76
CA SER A 72 -1.95 15.21 -1.78
C SER A 72 -1.77 14.55 -3.15
N GLN A 73 -0.61 13.92 -3.39
CA GLN A 73 -0.26 13.26 -4.65
C GLN A 73 -0.17 11.73 -4.52
N ILE A 74 -0.27 11.19 -3.32
CA ILE A 74 -0.03 9.76 -3.03
C ILE A 74 -1.01 8.81 -3.74
N GLU A 75 -2.20 9.28 -4.12
CA GLU A 75 -3.12 8.46 -4.91
C GLU A 75 -2.54 8.06 -6.27
N GLY A 76 -1.74 8.93 -6.90
CA GLY A 76 -1.09 8.64 -8.18
C GLY A 76 -0.11 7.48 -8.05
N TYR A 77 0.65 7.46 -6.95
CA TYR A 77 1.55 6.36 -6.61
C TYR A 77 0.81 5.02 -6.48
N PHE A 78 -0.25 4.97 -5.68
CA PHE A 78 -1.01 3.72 -5.47
C PHE A 78 -1.75 3.24 -6.72
N LYS A 79 -2.23 4.18 -7.57
CA LYS A 79 -2.79 3.84 -8.88
C LYS A 79 -1.74 3.17 -9.77
N LEU A 80 -0.53 3.72 -9.84
CA LEU A 80 0.56 3.12 -10.61
C LEU A 80 1.04 1.79 -10.01
N LEU A 81 1.02 1.66 -8.68
CA LEU A 81 1.37 0.41 -7.99
C LEU A 81 0.37 -0.71 -8.31
N ALA A 82 -0.94 -0.41 -8.32
CA ALA A 82 -1.98 -1.36 -8.71
C ALA A 82 -1.87 -1.83 -10.17
N TRP A 83 -1.27 -1.01 -11.04
CA TRP A 83 -1.02 -1.32 -12.44
C TRP A 83 0.39 -1.85 -12.71
N THR A 84 1.21 -1.97 -11.67
CA THR A 84 2.52 -2.61 -11.77
C THR A 84 2.33 -4.13 -11.66
N ALA A 85 3.04 -4.89 -12.50
CA ALA A 85 3.05 -6.34 -12.38
C ALA A 85 3.81 -6.77 -11.11
N TRP A 86 3.10 -7.44 -10.21
CA TRP A 86 3.61 -8.27 -9.12
C TRP A 86 2.76 -9.53 -9.05
N ASP A 87 3.39 -10.67 -8.87
CA ASP A 87 2.71 -11.96 -8.81
C ASP A 87 2.30 -12.32 -7.38
N ARG A 88 2.98 -11.72 -6.40
CA ARG A 88 2.81 -12.02 -4.97
C ARG A 88 2.77 -10.75 -4.11
N ILE A 89 2.03 -10.82 -3.01
CA ILE A 89 1.92 -9.68 -2.06
C ILE A 89 3.26 -9.33 -1.41
N GLU A 90 4.18 -10.29 -1.30
CA GLU A 90 5.55 -10.07 -0.87
C GLU A 90 6.30 -9.12 -1.81
N GLU A 91 6.14 -9.25 -3.12
CA GLU A 91 6.77 -8.37 -4.10
C GLU A 91 6.20 -6.97 -4.03
N CYS A 92 4.89 -6.84 -3.84
CA CYS A 92 4.23 -5.56 -3.65
C CYS A 92 4.74 -4.84 -2.38
N ALA A 93 4.88 -5.57 -1.27
CA ALA A 93 5.37 -5.01 -0.01
C ALA A 93 6.81 -4.50 -0.13
N ASN A 94 7.70 -5.29 -0.76
CA ASN A 94 9.07 -4.89 -1.01
C ASN A 94 9.16 -3.72 -2.00
N MET A 95 8.32 -3.69 -3.05
CA MET A 95 8.30 -2.54 -3.96
C MET A 95 7.90 -1.23 -3.27
N ILE A 96 6.92 -1.27 -2.36
CA ILE A 96 6.60 -0.10 -1.55
C ILE A 96 7.78 0.28 -0.66
N ALA A 97 8.42 -0.70 -0.03
CA ALA A 97 9.57 -0.45 0.84
C ALA A 97 10.71 0.24 0.07
N ASP A 98 11.10 -0.33 -1.07
CA ASP A 98 12.13 0.20 -1.95
C ASP A 98 11.80 1.63 -2.43
N ASP A 99 10.57 1.87 -2.89
CA ASP A 99 10.17 3.21 -3.36
C ASP A 99 10.24 4.26 -2.25
N PHE A 100 9.84 3.91 -1.02
CA PHE A 100 9.94 4.81 0.13
C PHE A 100 11.38 5.04 0.56
N CYS A 101 12.22 4.00 0.55
CA CYS A 101 13.64 4.12 0.87
C CYS A 101 14.42 4.92 -0.18
N ASP A 102 14.02 4.86 -1.46
CA ASP A 102 14.61 5.62 -2.55
C ASP A 102 14.21 7.12 -2.52
N GLU A 103 12.91 7.41 -2.34
CA GLU A 103 12.39 8.78 -2.53
C GLU A 103 12.19 9.54 -1.21
N VAL A 104 11.63 8.90 -0.17
CA VAL A 104 11.34 9.54 1.13
C VAL A 104 12.55 9.45 2.07
N ILE A 105 13.36 8.38 1.93
CA ILE A 105 14.58 8.12 2.70
C ILE A 105 14.28 8.24 4.23
N PRO A 106 13.31 7.48 4.77
CA PRO A 106 12.95 7.58 6.17
C PRO A 106 14.05 7.04 7.09
N ARG A 107 14.01 7.43 8.37
CA ARG A 107 14.87 6.84 9.41
C ARG A 107 14.44 5.43 9.76
N TRP A 108 13.14 5.19 9.71
CA TRP A 108 12.50 3.88 9.91
C TRP A 108 11.25 3.79 9.06
N LEU A 109 10.98 2.60 8.53
CA LEU A 109 9.87 2.27 7.67
C LEU A 109 9.30 0.91 8.06
N SER A 110 7.98 0.83 8.09
CA SER A 110 7.21 -0.40 8.24
C SER A 110 6.13 -0.41 7.17
N VAL A 111 6.18 -1.38 6.27
CA VAL A 111 5.13 -1.67 5.31
C VAL A 111 4.41 -2.94 5.74
N ASN A 112 3.09 -2.87 5.84
CA ASN A 112 2.23 -4.02 6.09
C ASN A 112 1.17 -4.09 5.00
N ILE A 113 1.17 -5.18 4.23
CA ILE A 113 0.11 -5.48 3.27
C ILE A 113 -0.77 -6.57 3.87
N ILE A 114 -2.07 -6.31 3.94
CA ILE A 114 -3.08 -7.26 4.36
C ILE A 114 -3.89 -7.64 3.12
N LEU A 115 -3.90 -8.91 2.78
CA LEU A 115 -4.70 -9.50 1.72
C LEU A 115 -5.83 -10.31 2.35
N THR A 116 -7.07 -9.95 2.00
CA THR A 116 -8.26 -10.74 2.30
C THR A 116 -8.77 -11.31 0.97
N PRO A 117 -8.50 -12.59 0.65
CA PRO A 117 -9.02 -13.23 -0.55
C PRO A 117 -10.56 -13.27 -0.55
N ASP A 118 -11.17 -13.21 -1.74
CA ASP A 118 -12.61 -13.38 -1.95
C ASP A 118 -13.50 -12.52 -1.03
N GLY A 119 -13.09 -11.28 -0.74
CA GLY A 119 -13.80 -10.37 0.15
C GLY A 119 -14.01 -10.91 1.58
N GLY A 120 -13.23 -11.92 1.98
CA GLY A 120 -13.34 -12.57 3.29
C GLY A 120 -14.39 -13.66 3.38
N ALA A 121 -14.97 -14.12 2.26
CA ALA A 121 -16.02 -15.14 2.22
C ALA A 121 -15.64 -16.43 2.98
N PHE A 122 -14.35 -16.78 2.98
CA PHE A 122 -13.81 -17.97 3.65
C PHE A 122 -12.99 -17.65 4.91
N GLY A 123 -13.02 -16.40 5.38
CA GLY A 123 -12.33 -15.95 6.60
C GLY A 123 -10.80 -16.04 6.56
N SER A 124 -10.21 -16.30 5.39
CA SER A 124 -8.75 -16.36 5.22
C SER A 124 -8.18 -14.95 5.08
N GLN A 125 -7.03 -14.71 5.71
CA GLN A 125 -6.28 -13.46 5.60
C GLN A 125 -4.79 -13.78 5.59
N ALA A 126 -4.06 -13.12 4.69
CA ALA A 126 -2.61 -13.15 4.65
C ALA A 126 -2.08 -11.73 4.94
N SER A 127 -0.97 -11.63 5.65
CA SER A 127 -0.29 -10.37 5.88
C SER A 127 1.20 -10.49 5.63
N VAL A 128 1.77 -9.52 4.94
CA VAL A 128 3.21 -9.39 4.76
C VAL A 128 3.68 -8.12 5.43
N HIS A 129 4.68 -8.26 6.30
CA HIS A 129 5.32 -7.16 6.99
C HIS A 129 6.79 -7.03 6.54
N VAL A 130 7.16 -5.83 6.11
CA VAL A 130 8.52 -5.45 5.75
C VAL A 130 8.92 -4.27 6.64
N GLU A 131 10.08 -4.35 7.26
CA GLU A 131 10.66 -3.27 8.07
C GLU A 131 12.05 -2.93 7.53
N ASP A 132 12.36 -1.63 7.46
CA ASP A 132 13.69 -1.11 7.17
C ASP A 132 14.02 0.09 8.06
N ARG A 133 15.30 0.33 8.31
CA ARG A 133 15.78 1.47 9.12
C ARG A 133 17.20 1.87 8.75
N GLN A 134 17.47 3.15 8.89
CA GLN A 134 18.83 3.67 8.71
C GLN A 134 19.79 3.02 9.72
N PRO A 135 21.05 2.75 9.32
CA PRO A 135 22.06 2.27 10.23
C PRO A 135 22.18 3.17 11.47
N HIS A 136 22.22 2.54 12.65
CA HIS A 136 22.37 3.22 13.95
C HIS A 136 21.19 4.09 14.42
N TRP A 137 20.09 4.16 13.67
CA TRP A 137 18.87 4.78 14.19
C TRP A 137 18.08 3.78 15.04
N ASP A 138 17.71 4.21 16.24
CA ASP A 138 16.82 3.47 17.12
C ASP A 138 16.01 4.42 18.01
N ASN A 139 14.73 4.12 18.22
CA ASN A 139 13.85 4.85 19.12
C ASN A 139 12.75 3.92 19.67
N PRO A 140 13.10 3.00 20.58
CA PRO A 140 12.21 1.93 21.00
C PRO A 140 10.91 2.47 21.65
N SER A 141 11.00 3.60 22.35
CA SER A 141 9.84 4.25 22.97
C SER A 141 8.80 4.77 21.95
N LEU A 142 9.25 5.14 20.75
CA LEU A 142 8.38 5.56 19.67
C LEU A 142 7.79 4.34 18.93
N LEU A 143 8.61 3.32 18.68
CA LEU A 143 8.24 2.14 17.90
C LEU A 143 7.28 1.21 18.65
N GLN A 144 7.37 1.13 19.98
CA GLN A 144 6.46 0.32 20.81
C GLN A 144 5.02 0.87 20.90
N ARG A 145 4.73 2.03 20.27
CA ARG A 145 3.38 2.59 20.28
C ARG A 145 2.41 1.72 19.46
N PRO A 146 1.29 1.27 20.06
CA PRO A 146 0.29 0.47 19.36
C PRO A 146 -0.27 1.20 18.14
N GLN A 147 -0.56 0.44 17.08
CA GLN A 147 -1.25 0.96 15.91
C GLN A 147 -2.68 1.37 16.28
N GLN A 148 -2.92 2.69 16.39
CA GLN A 148 -4.27 3.21 16.48
C GLN A 148 -4.80 3.45 15.06
N TYR A 149 -5.27 2.37 14.43
CA TYR A 149 -6.11 2.51 13.25
C TYR A 149 -7.53 2.80 13.72
N SER A 150 -7.93 4.07 13.71
CA SER A 150 -9.34 4.47 13.81
C SER A 150 -10.06 4.10 12.51
N GLY A 151 -10.18 2.80 12.22
CA GLY A 151 -10.92 2.26 11.08
C GLY A 151 -12.37 2.05 11.46
N ASN A 152 -13.12 3.13 11.66
CA ASN A 152 -14.59 3.06 11.65
C ASN A 152 -15.09 3.81 10.43
N SER A 153 -15.00 3.15 9.28
CA SER A 153 -15.63 3.59 8.05
C SER A 153 -16.02 2.36 7.25
N SER A 154 -17.13 1.75 7.64
CA SER A 154 -17.98 1.02 6.70
C SER A 154 -18.52 2.01 5.66
N PRO A 155 -18.49 1.72 4.35
CA PRO A 155 -19.50 2.21 3.41
C PRO A 155 -20.41 1.05 2.95
N PRO A 156 -21.50 1.29 2.23
CA PRO A 156 -22.66 2.14 2.53
C PRO A 156 -23.98 1.31 2.46
N GLY A 157 -25.10 1.84 2.96
CA GLY A 157 -26.45 1.48 2.49
C GLY A 157 -26.85 -0.02 2.50
N ALA A 158 -27.03 -0.61 3.67
CA ALA A 158 -27.89 -1.79 3.83
C ALA A 158 -29.18 -1.38 4.53
N THR A 159 -30.09 -0.72 3.79
CA THR A 159 -31.49 -0.63 4.22
C THR A 159 -32.06 -2.04 4.16
N ARG A 160 -31.96 -2.72 5.31
CA ARG A 160 -32.59 -4.00 5.60
C ARG A 160 -34.05 -3.93 5.13
N GLY A 161 -34.42 -4.81 4.21
CA GLY A 161 -35.77 -4.93 3.71
C GLY A 161 -36.79 -4.97 4.85
N GLN A 162 -37.71 -4.00 4.85
CA GLN A 162 -38.93 -4.11 5.63
C GLN A 162 -39.78 -5.20 5.01
N ILE A 163 -39.72 -6.40 5.59
CA ILE A 163 -40.75 -7.41 5.41
C ILE A 163 -41.96 -6.90 6.20
N ARG A 164 -42.95 -6.32 5.51
CA ARG A 164 -44.28 -6.11 6.07
C ARG A 164 -44.99 -7.47 6.13
N PRO A 165 -45.53 -7.90 7.29
CA PRO A 165 -46.45 -9.02 7.29
C PRO A 165 -47.78 -8.61 6.65
N LEU A 166 -48.30 -9.48 5.78
CA LEU A 166 -49.67 -9.47 5.30
C LEU A 166 -50.64 -9.60 6.49
N ARG A 167 -51.55 -8.63 6.62
CA ARG A 167 -52.89 -8.81 7.20
C ARG A 167 -53.86 -7.92 6.45
#